data_AF-A0A5R2N9E3-F1
#
_entry.id   AF-A0A5R2N9E3-F1
#
_cell.length_a   1.000
_cell.length_b   1.000
_cell.length_c   1.000
_cell.angle_alpha   90.00
_cell.angle_beta   90.00
_cell.angle_gamma   90.00
#
_symmetry.space_group_name_H-M   'P 1'
#
loop_
_entity.id
_entity.type
_entity.pdbx_description
1 polymer ?
#
loop_
_entity_poly.entity_id
_entity_poly.type
_entity_poly.pdbx_seq_one_letter_code
_entity_poly.pdbx_strand_id
1 'polypeptide(L)'
;MRQRVRSAWLFLAPMLLVLAAAAGWPLIRTVYFSFTDASLSDLDARQWVGLANYVSVLRMPSGRVIHDGLLLDPVWWRAVWNTVRFAVVS
;
A
#
# COMPACT_ATOMS: atom_id res chain seq x y z
N MET A 1 -16.43 -34.55 16.52
CA MET A 1 -15.81 -33.81 15.40
C MET A 1 -15.33 -32.39 15.78
N ARG A 2 -16.17 -31.52 16.39
CA ARG A 2 -15.82 -30.12 16.76
C ARG A 2 -14.59 -29.94 17.66
N GLN A 3 -14.35 -30.82 18.65
CA GLN A 3 -13.16 -30.74 19.53
C GLN A 3 -11.85 -30.98 18.76
N ARG A 4 -11.82 -31.92 17.81
CA ARG A 4 -10.63 -32.22 17.00
C ARG A 4 -10.21 -31.06 16.11
N VAL A 5 -11.19 -30.35 15.53
CA VAL A 5 -10.95 -29.15 14.70
C VAL A 5 -10.37 -28.01 15.54
N ARG A 6 -10.90 -27.76 16.75
CA ARG A 6 -10.36 -26.73 17.65
C ARG A 6 -8.93 -27.03 18.08
N SER A 7 -8.62 -28.28 18.43
CA SER A 7 -7.26 -28.70 18.78
C SER A 7 -6.29 -28.59 17.60
N ALA A 8 -6.73 -28.93 16.38
CA ALA A 8 -5.92 -28.75 15.17
C ALA A 8 -5.59 -27.27 14.90
N TRP A 9 -6.56 -26.36 15.06
CA TRP A 9 -6.32 -24.93 14.94
C TRP A 9 -5.38 -24.39 16.01
N LEU A 10 -5.49 -24.83 17.26
CA LEU A 10 -4.57 -24.42 18.32
C LEU A 10 -3.12 -24.84 18.04
N PHE A 11 -2.92 -26.00 17.40
CA PHE A 11 -1.61 -26.47 16.99
C PHE A 11 -1.06 -25.72 15.77
N LEU A 12 -1.92 -25.39 14.79
CA LEU A 12 -1.53 -24.72 13.55
C LEU A 12 -1.42 -23.19 13.69
N ALA A 13 -2.19 -22.58 14.58
CA ALA A 13 -2.23 -21.14 14.81
C ALA A 13 -0.84 -20.51 15.02
N PRO A 14 0.06 -21.03 15.88
CA PRO A 14 1.38 -20.43 16.05
C PRO A 14 2.20 -20.45 14.75
N MET A 15 2.13 -21.53 13.97
CA MET A 15 2.81 -21.60 12.67
C MET A 15 2.24 -20.59 11.69
N LEU A 16 0.91 -20.53 11.56
CA LEU A 16 0.23 -19.59 10.67
C LEU A 16 0.48 -18.14 11.06
N LEU A 17 0.56 -17.82 12.35
CA LEU A 17 0.91 -16.49 12.84
C LEU A 17 2.33 -16.10 12.44
N VAL A 18 3.30 -16.99 12.61
CA VAL A 18 4.70 -16.73 12.20
C VAL A 18 4.79 -16.53 10.69
N LEU A 19 4.11 -17.38 9.90
CA LEU A 19 4.08 -17.24 8.44
C LEU A 19 3.41 -15.94 8.00
N ALA A 20 2.27 -15.59 8.59
CA ALA A 20 1.58 -14.35 8.32
C ALA A 20 2.41 -13.12 8.71
N ALA A 21 3.13 -13.16 9.84
CA ALA A 21 4.02 -12.09 10.26
C ALA A 21 5.21 -11.94 9.30
N ALA A 22 5.86 -13.04 8.93
CA ALA A 22 7.00 -13.03 8.01
C ALA A 22 6.61 -12.53 6.61
N ALA A 23 5.46 -12.97 6.08
CA ALA A 23 4.95 -12.52 4.79
C ALA A 23 4.34 -11.12 4.84
N GLY A 24 3.71 -10.75 5.96
CA GLY A 24 3.09 -9.44 6.17
C GLY A 24 4.09 -8.32 6.41
N TRP A 25 5.23 -8.61 7.05
CA TRP A 25 6.27 -7.63 7.33
C TRP A 25 6.74 -6.82 6.10
N PRO A 26 7.15 -7.44 4.98
CA PRO A 26 7.56 -6.68 3.78
C PRO A 26 6.41 -5.86 3.19
N LEU A 27 5.16 -6.34 3.26
CA LEU A 27 3.99 -5.59 2.78
C LEU A 27 3.75 -4.34 3.63
N ILE A 28 3.80 -4.47 4.95
CA ILE A 28 3.70 -3.34 5.88
C ILE A 28 4.83 -2.34 5.62
N ARG A 29 6.06 -2.82 5.36
CA ARG A 29 7.20 -1.97 5.02
C ARG A 29 6.97 -1.19 3.72
N THR A 30 6.41 -1.82 2.69
CA THR A 30 6.04 -1.14 1.44
C THR A 30 4.97 -0.08 1.67
N VAL A 31 3.94 -0.39 2.47
CA VAL A 31 2.92 0.59 2.85
C VAL A 31 3.53 1.73 3.67
N TYR A 32 4.46 1.46 4.57
CA TYR A 32 5.17 2.52 5.30
C TYR A 32 5.96 3.43 4.35
N PHE A 33 6.63 2.85 3.35
CA PHE A 33 7.39 3.63 2.37
C PHE A 33 6.53 4.51 1.46
N SER A 34 5.26 4.17 1.22
CA SER A 34 4.39 5.04 0.44
C SER A 34 4.01 6.34 1.15
N PHE A 35 4.24 6.45 2.48
CA PHE A 35 4.13 7.72 3.23
C PHE A 35 5.42 8.52 3.29
N THR A 36 6.46 8.07 2.58
CA THR A 36 7.78 8.71 2.54
C THR A 36 8.15 9.10 1.11
N ASP A 37 9.07 10.06 0.93
CA ASP A 37 9.62 10.42 -0.38
C ASP A 37 10.70 9.43 -0.81
N ALA A 38 10.24 8.21 -1.00
CA ALA A 38 10.99 7.02 -1.27
C ALA A 38 11.39 6.92 -2.75
N SER A 39 12.62 7.28 -3.11
CA SER A 39 13.13 7.00 -4.46
C SER A 39 13.87 5.66 -4.54
N LEU A 40 13.77 4.95 -5.68
CA LEU A 40 14.65 3.79 -5.95
C LEU A 40 16.12 4.19 -6.11
N SER A 41 16.39 5.45 -6.49
CA SER A 41 17.76 5.97 -6.66
C SER A 41 18.38 6.46 -5.35
N ASP A 42 17.55 6.69 -4.32
CA ASP A 42 18.00 7.20 -3.02
C ASP A 42 17.07 6.70 -1.91
N LEU A 43 17.41 5.52 -1.38
CA LEU A 43 16.65 4.86 -0.32
C LEU A 43 17.01 5.40 1.08
N ASP A 44 18.18 6.03 1.22
CA ASP A 44 18.72 6.50 2.50
C ASP A 44 18.29 7.92 2.83
N ALA A 45 18.05 8.79 1.83
CA ALA A 45 17.54 10.15 2.03
C ALA A 45 16.01 10.23 2.23
N ARG A 46 15.36 9.11 2.55
CA ARG A 46 13.90 8.99 2.61
C ARG A 46 13.31 9.84 3.74
N GLN A 47 12.55 10.87 3.38
CA GLN A 47 11.86 11.74 4.34
C GLN A 47 10.39 11.35 4.50
N TRP A 48 9.86 11.53 5.71
CA TRP A 48 8.43 11.34 5.96
C TRP A 48 7.63 12.49 5.36
N VAL A 49 6.76 12.19 4.39
CA VAL A 49 5.92 13.18 3.69
C VAL A 49 4.43 13.02 3.98
N GLY A 50 4.06 12.02 4.79
CA GLY A 50 2.68 11.75 5.15
C GLY A 50 1.85 11.39 3.92
N LEU A 51 0.78 12.14 3.68
CA LEU A 51 -0.17 11.87 2.58
C LEU A 51 0.17 12.57 1.26
N ALA A 52 1.30 13.28 1.18
CA ALA A 52 1.65 14.09 0.00
C ALA A 52 1.69 13.27 -1.31
N ASN A 53 2.11 12.00 -1.26
CA ASN A 53 2.11 11.10 -2.44
C ASN A 53 0.71 10.76 -2.95
N TYR A 54 -0.30 10.83 -2.06
CA TYR A 54 -1.68 10.47 -2.37
C TYR A 54 -2.52 11.69 -2.76
N VAL A 55 -2.38 12.77 -1.98
CA VAL A 55 -3.12 14.03 -2.14
C VAL A 55 -2.20 15.17 -1.70
N SER A 56 -1.92 16.08 -2.63
CA SER A 56 -1.14 17.29 -2.40
C SER A 56 -1.84 18.50 -3.01
N VAL A 57 -1.70 19.64 -2.34
CA VAL A 57 -2.23 20.93 -2.81
C VAL A 57 -1.10 21.94 -2.77
N LEU A 58 -0.58 22.27 -3.95
CA LEU A 58 0.52 23.22 -4.11
C LEU A 58 -0.04 24.60 -4.45
N ARG A 59 0.15 25.56 -3.54
CA ARG A 59 -0.17 26.97 -3.77
C ARG A 59 1.08 27.72 -4.20
N MET A 60 1.09 28.19 -5.43
CA MET A 60 2.19 29.01 -5.96
C MET A 60 2.11 30.46 -5.46
N PRO A 61 3.25 31.18 -5.42
CA PRO A 61 3.27 32.62 -5.12
C PRO A 61 2.41 33.46 -6.07
N SER A 62 2.16 32.97 -7.29
CA SER A 62 1.28 33.59 -8.29
C SER A 62 -0.23 33.47 -7.98
N GLY A 63 -0.60 32.81 -6.87
CA GLY A 63 -2.00 32.55 -6.50
C GLY A 63 -2.62 31.32 -7.16
N ARG A 64 -1.92 30.67 -8.09
CA ARG A 64 -2.35 29.41 -8.71
C ARG A 64 -2.28 28.26 -7.71
N VAL A 65 -3.36 27.49 -7.62
CA VAL A 65 -3.44 26.25 -6.82
C VAL A 65 -3.40 25.07 -7.77
N ILE A 66 -2.47 24.14 -7.58
CA ILE A 66 -2.42 22.85 -8.26
C ILE A 66 -2.81 21.78 -7.25
N HIS A 67 -3.77 20.94 -7.63
CA HIS A 67 -4.07 19.70 -6.93
C HIS A 67 -3.34 18.59 -7.67
N ASP A 68 -2.46 17.89 -6.97
CA ASP A 68 -1.65 16.80 -7.53
C ASP A 68 -1.63 15.62 -6.54
N GLY A 69 -1.36 14.42 -7.00
CA GLY A 69 -1.31 13.22 -6.17
C GLY A 69 -2.01 12.02 -6.80
N LEU A 70 -1.55 10.83 -6.42
CA LEU A 70 -1.97 9.56 -7.03
C LEU A 70 -3.50 9.36 -7.08
N LEU A 71 -4.20 9.75 -6.01
CA LEU A 71 -5.65 9.54 -5.91
C LEU A 71 -6.46 10.55 -6.73
N LEU A 72 -5.84 11.67 -7.11
CA LEU A 72 -6.43 12.71 -7.92
C LEU A 72 -6.17 12.51 -9.42
N ASP A 73 -5.24 11.62 -9.78
CA ASP A 73 -4.84 11.35 -11.17
C ASP A 73 -5.89 10.47 -11.91
N PRO A 74 -6.56 11.00 -12.96
CA PRO A 74 -7.50 10.21 -13.77
C PRO A 74 -6.84 9.05 -14.54
N VAL A 75 -5.56 9.18 -14.90
CA VAL A 75 -4.81 8.15 -15.63
C VAL A 75 -4.57 6.94 -14.73
N TRP A 76 -4.20 7.18 -13.47
CA TRP A 76 -4.05 6.13 -12.48
C TRP A 76 -5.32 5.29 -12.32
N TRP A 77 -6.48 5.94 -12.14
CA TRP A 77 -7.75 5.21 -12.00
C TRP A 77 -8.14 4.43 -13.26
N ARG A 78 -7.85 4.97 -14.44
CA ARG A 78 -8.06 4.23 -15.70
C ARG A 78 -7.21 2.96 -15.74
N ALA A 79 -5.96 3.02 -15.29
CA ALA A 79 -5.09 1.86 -15.21
C ALA A 79 -5.62 0.81 -14.23
N VAL A 80 -6.09 1.23 -13.04
CA VAL A 80 -6.70 0.32 -12.06
C VAL A 80 -7.91 -0.41 -12.65
N TRP A 81 -8.82 0.29 -13.33
CA TRP A 81 -9.98 -0.34 -13.95
C TRP A 81 -9.67 -1.24 -15.12
N ASN A 82 -8.62 -0.95 -15.89
CA ASN A 82 -8.14 -1.90 -16.89
C ASN A 82 -7.70 -3.21 -16.23
N THR A 83 -6.89 -3.14 -15.16
CA THR A 83 -6.42 -4.33 -14.44
C THR A 83 -7.57 -5.14 -13.84
N VAL A 84 -8.53 -4.49 -13.17
CA VAL A 84 -9.71 -5.17 -12.61
C VAL A 84 -10.53 -5.85 -13.70
N ARG A 85 -10.76 -5.16 -14.83
CA ARG A 85 -11.47 -5.72 -15.97
C ARG A 85 -10.77 -6.97 -16.51
N PHE A 86 -9.45 -6.93 -16.66
CA PHE A 86 -8.69 -8.09 -17.11
C PHE A 86 -8.80 -9.24 -16.12
N ALA A 87 -8.56 -9.00 -14.83
CA ALA A 87 -8.61 -10.03 -13.79
C ALA A 87 -9.97 -10.75 -13.66
N VAL A 88 -11.07 -10.07 -14.01
CA VAL A 88 -12.42 -10.67 -13.97
C VAL A 88 -12.77 -11.44 -15.25
N VAL A 89 -12.21 -11.04 -16.40
CA VAL A 89 -12.59 -11.61 -17.72
C VAL A 89 -11.64 -12.72 -18.18
N SER A 90 -10.36 -12.71 -17.77
CA SER A 90 -9.34 -13.72 -18.14
C SER A 90 -9.39 -14.97 -17.27
#